data_AF-A0A374U753-F1
#
_entry.id   AF-A0A374U753-F1
#
_cell.length_a   1.000
_cell.length_b   1.000
_cell.length_c   1.000
_cell.angle_alpha   90.00
_cell.angle_beta   90.00
_cell.angle_gamma   90.00
#
_symmetry.space_group_name_H-M   'P 1'
#
loop_
_entity.id
_entity.type
_entity.pdbx_description
1 polymer ?
#
loop_
_entity_poly.entity_id
_entity_poly.type
_entity_poly.pdbx_seq_one_letter_code
_entity_poly.pdbx_strand_id
1 'polypeptide(L)'
;MHPKEIYMSESTAVEAPAAKEPFFKMSSIPGANILVPLLLGCLLNTLFPDLFKTLGSFTLGMTQQGAGPLVGAFLLIVGTTISFKSAPAAAARGAIIIAVKQIVVVAVSLLILYVFNDNLFGISAMVMLAACTGANNAMYAGLMGTMGNEAERGAVAITTLVVGPPVTMIVLGAAGQAPIGWSLVGAILPIVVGIILGNLFPSFKKMMAPALSAIIVLVFFAMGSTMTFGQLINGGLPGILLGVICSVVFAIPVIAVDKLTGGTGVAGAAISSCAGANVATPAAMASVNEALYGGVVLATATAQVAACAIVTAILTPLVTSWCYKHFEGQQSNSKATTDKAASAA
;
A
#
# COMPACT_ATOMS: atom_id res chain seq x y z
N MET A 1 46.95 54.62 21.25
CA MET A 1 47.47 53.57 22.16
C MET A 1 46.33 52.62 22.48
N HIS A 2 46.47 51.34 22.12
CA HIS A 2 45.70 50.23 22.70
C HIS A 2 46.02 50.11 24.21
N PRO A 3 45.08 49.57 25.02
CA PRO A 3 45.00 48.12 25.29
C PRO A 3 43.52 47.61 25.33
N LYS A 4 43.08 46.53 24.66
CA LYS A 4 43.12 45.08 25.02
C LYS A 4 43.08 44.87 26.54
N GLU A 5 42.06 44.24 27.14
CA GLU A 5 41.87 42.79 27.16
C GLU A 5 40.64 42.37 28.03
N ILE A 6 40.09 41.17 27.77
CA ILE A 6 39.33 40.26 28.68
C ILE A 6 37.90 40.73 29.05
N TYR A 7 36.81 40.04 28.67
CA TYR A 7 36.44 38.67 29.02
C TYR A 7 35.75 37.93 27.85
N MET A 8 36.38 36.85 27.37
CA MET A 8 35.68 35.74 26.75
C MET A 8 35.14 34.85 27.88
N SER A 9 33.83 34.69 28.01
CA SER A 9 33.29 33.55 28.77
C SER A 9 33.31 32.35 27.83
N GLU A 10 34.19 31.40 28.08
CA GLU A 10 34.14 30.07 27.49
C GLU A 10 32.79 29.42 27.84
N SER A 11 31.87 29.42 26.88
CA SER A 11 30.76 28.47 26.90
C SER A 11 31.36 27.13 26.51
N THR A 12 31.66 26.31 27.50
CA THR A 12 32.00 24.91 27.34
C THR A 12 30.84 24.24 26.61
N ALA A 13 31.00 24.01 25.31
CA ALA A 13 30.14 23.15 24.55
C ALA A 13 30.26 21.74 25.16
N VAL A 14 29.29 21.37 25.98
CA VAL A 14 29.12 19.99 26.42
C VAL A 14 28.82 19.18 25.16
N GLU A 15 29.83 18.48 24.64
CA GLU A 15 29.62 17.46 23.61
C GLU A 15 28.54 16.49 24.10
N ALA A 16 27.43 16.44 23.39
CA ALA A 16 26.39 15.47 23.64
C ALA A 16 27.02 14.07 23.56
N PRO A 17 26.81 13.19 24.56
CA PRO A 17 27.38 11.85 24.53
C PRO A 17 26.91 11.14 23.27
N ALA A 18 27.86 10.57 22.52
CA ALA A 18 27.60 9.80 21.31
C ALA A 18 26.45 8.82 21.56
N ALA A 19 25.34 9.01 20.85
CA ALA A 19 24.17 8.17 20.98
C ALA A 19 24.58 6.72 20.71
N LYS A 20 24.40 5.85 21.71
CA LYS A 20 24.59 4.40 21.54
C LYS A 20 23.73 3.96 20.35
N GLU A 21 24.38 3.46 19.31
CA GLU A 21 23.73 2.94 18.11
C GLU A 21 22.67 1.90 18.53
N PRO A 22 21.38 2.09 18.18
CA PRO A 22 20.35 1.13 18.54
C PRO A 22 20.60 -0.22 17.86
N PHE A 23 20.37 -1.31 18.59
CA PHE A 23 20.66 -2.69 18.18
C PHE A 23 19.91 -3.16 16.91
N PHE A 24 18.98 -2.34 16.39
CA PHE A 24 18.29 -2.55 15.12
C PHE A 24 18.33 -1.25 14.30
N LYS A 25 19.14 -1.23 13.24
CA LYS A 25 19.06 -0.16 12.24
C LYS A 25 17.77 -0.34 11.44
N MET A 26 16.76 0.48 11.73
CA MET A 26 15.55 0.57 10.89
C MET A 26 15.89 0.92 9.43
N SER A 27 17.10 1.45 9.17
CA SER A 27 17.61 1.80 7.83
C SER A 27 18.13 0.62 6.97
N SER A 28 18.31 -0.59 7.51
CA SER A 28 18.87 -1.71 6.73
C SER A 28 17.83 -2.58 6.03
N ILE A 29 16.54 -2.49 6.40
CA ILE A 29 15.46 -3.25 5.74
C ILE A 29 14.67 -2.30 4.83
N PRO A 30 14.66 -2.53 3.51
CA PRO A 30 13.83 -1.74 2.61
C PRO A 30 12.35 -1.87 2.97
N GLY A 31 11.66 -0.74 3.15
CA GLY A 31 10.28 -0.73 3.64
C GLY A 31 10.14 -0.99 5.14
N ALA A 32 11.22 -0.90 5.95
CA ALA A 32 11.15 -1.10 7.40
C ALA A 32 10.08 -0.23 8.09
N ASN A 33 9.99 1.05 7.70
CA ASN A 33 9.02 2.01 8.24
C ASN A 33 7.55 1.62 7.95
N ILE A 34 7.33 0.63 7.07
CA ILE A 34 6.03 0.06 6.72
C ILE A 34 5.90 -1.32 7.38
N LEU A 35 6.85 -2.21 7.14
CA LEU A 35 6.77 -3.61 7.54
C LEU A 35 6.86 -3.81 9.05
N VAL A 36 7.80 -3.12 9.72
CA VAL A 36 8.02 -3.25 11.17
C VAL A 36 6.79 -2.83 11.98
N PRO A 37 6.21 -1.62 11.80
CA PRO A 37 5.02 -1.24 12.55
C PRO A 37 3.82 -2.14 12.23
N LEU A 38 3.65 -2.58 10.98
CA LEU A 38 2.58 -3.50 10.61
C LEU A 38 2.68 -4.84 11.35
N LEU A 39 3.86 -5.47 11.31
CA LEU A 39 4.07 -6.75 11.96
C LEU A 39 3.97 -6.64 13.48
N LEU A 40 4.40 -5.51 14.07
CA LEU A 40 4.23 -5.26 15.49
C LEU A 40 2.76 -5.16 15.88
N GLY A 41 1.95 -4.40 15.14
CA GLY A 41 0.51 -4.32 15.36
C GLY A 41 -0.17 -5.68 15.23
N CYS A 42 0.19 -6.45 14.20
CA CYS A 42 -0.33 -7.81 13.97
C CYS A 42 0.07 -8.76 15.10
N LEU A 43 1.32 -8.70 15.56
CA LEU A 43 1.82 -9.51 16.67
C LEU A 43 1.05 -9.21 17.96
N LEU A 44 0.88 -7.93 18.31
CA LEU A 44 0.14 -7.53 19.50
C LEU A 44 -1.31 -8.00 19.45
N ASN A 45 -1.97 -7.86 18.31
CA ASN A 45 -3.34 -8.32 18.12
C ASN A 45 -3.45 -9.86 18.09
N THR A 46 -2.38 -10.57 17.72
CA THR A 46 -2.33 -12.03 17.76
C THR A 46 -2.14 -12.55 19.19
N LEU A 47 -1.21 -11.97 19.94
CA LEU A 47 -0.89 -12.39 21.31
C LEU A 47 -1.94 -11.93 22.32
N PHE A 48 -2.54 -10.76 22.09
CA PHE A 48 -3.50 -10.13 22.97
C PHE A 48 -4.69 -9.56 22.17
N PRO A 49 -5.63 -10.40 21.68
CA PRO A 49 -6.71 -9.99 20.78
C PRO A 49 -7.64 -8.88 21.31
N ASP A 50 -7.79 -8.80 22.63
CA ASP A 50 -8.62 -7.79 23.28
C ASP A 50 -7.82 -6.58 23.80
N LEU A 51 -6.49 -6.56 23.68
CA LEU A 51 -5.62 -5.51 24.23
C LEU A 51 -6.10 -4.10 23.87
N PHE A 52 -6.28 -3.83 22.57
CA PHE A 52 -6.67 -2.50 22.10
C PHE A 52 -8.09 -2.13 22.52
N LYS A 53 -9.01 -3.10 22.55
CA LYS A 53 -10.40 -2.89 23.00
C LYS A 53 -10.47 -2.61 24.50
N THR A 54 -9.72 -3.38 25.29
CA THR A 54 -9.64 -3.24 26.75
C THR A 54 -8.99 -1.91 27.15
N LEU A 55 -7.91 -1.50 26.46
CA LEU A 55 -7.31 -0.18 26.68
C LEU A 55 -8.24 0.96 26.26
N GLY A 56 -9.05 0.76 25.20
CA GLY A 56 -10.03 1.72 24.74
C GLY A 56 -9.42 3.08 24.38
N SER A 57 -10.23 4.14 24.49
CA SER A 57 -9.78 5.54 24.40
C SER A 57 -8.94 5.84 23.14
N PHE A 58 -7.95 6.74 23.25
CA PHE A 58 -7.02 7.08 22.18
C PHE A 58 -6.26 5.88 21.63
N THR A 59 -5.96 4.88 22.46
CA THR A 59 -5.28 3.66 22.01
C THR A 59 -6.10 2.90 20.98
N LEU A 60 -7.38 2.63 21.28
CA LEU A 60 -8.30 1.98 20.34
C LEU A 60 -8.53 2.87 19.10
N GLY A 61 -8.67 4.18 19.33
CA GLY A 61 -8.86 5.18 18.30
C GLY A 61 -7.69 5.34 17.34
N MET A 62 -6.45 5.09 17.77
CA MET A 62 -5.24 5.13 16.94
C MET A 62 -4.86 3.77 16.34
N THR A 63 -5.50 2.69 16.77
CA THR A 63 -5.20 1.32 16.33
C THR A 63 -6.33 0.77 15.47
N GLN A 64 -7.16 -0.12 16.01
CA GLN A 64 -8.16 -0.84 15.24
C GLN A 64 -9.20 0.08 14.61
N GLN A 65 -9.62 1.13 15.32
CA GLN A 65 -10.58 2.13 14.79
C GLN A 65 -9.88 3.24 13.99
N GLY A 66 -8.57 3.38 14.14
CA GLY A 66 -7.77 4.45 13.55
C GLY A 66 -7.31 4.17 12.12
N ALA A 67 -7.31 2.92 11.67
CA ALA A 67 -6.78 2.55 10.36
C ALA A 67 -7.38 3.40 9.21
N GLY A 68 -8.70 3.52 9.14
CA GLY A 68 -9.39 4.34 8.12
C GLY A 68 -9.07 5.84 8.23
N PRO A 69 -9.31 6.49 9.38
CA PRO A 69 -8.98 7.91 9.58
C PRO A 69 -7.51 8.26 9.32
N LEU A 70 -6.57 7.43 9.79
CA LEU A 70 -5.14 7.64 9.58
C LEU A 70 -4.76 7.50 8.09
N VAL A 71 -5.37 6.55 7.36
CA VAL A 71 -5.21 6.47 5.89
C VAL A 71 -5.75 7.73 5.22
N GLY A 72 -6.89 8.26 5.66
CA GLY A 72 -7.41 9.54 5.14
C GLY A 72 -6.44 10.71 5.36
N ALA A 73 -5.92 10.87 6.58
CA ALA A 73 -4.92 11.88 6.88
C ALA A 73 -3.63 11.71 6.06
N PHE A 74 -3.19 10.47 5.91
CA PHE A 74 -2.05 10.11 5.08
C PHE A 74 -2.25 10.47 3.60
N LEU A 75 -3.40 10.13 3.02
CA LEU A 75 -3.75 10.46 1.64
C LEU A 75 -3.81 11.98 1.42
N LEU A 76 -4.27 12.75 2.41
CA LEU A 76 -4.21 14.21 2.37
C LEU A 76 -2.75 14.70 2.31
N ILE A 77 -1.89 14.21 3.19
CA ILE A 77 -0.46 14.58 3.20
C ILE A 77 0.19 14.22 1.86
N VAL A 78 -0.03 13.01 1.34
CA VAL A 78 0.43 12.61 -0.01
C VAL A 78 -0.07 13.58 -1.07
N GLY A 79 -1.37 13.92 -1.03
CA GLY A 79 -2.01 14.89 -1.91
C GLY A 79 -1.24 16.20 -2.00
N THR A 80 -0.79 16.74 -0.86
CA THR A 80 -0.03 18.01 -0.83
C THR A 80 1.29 17.97 -1.61
N THR A 81 1.84 16.77 -1.85
CA THR A 81 3.11 16.60 -2.56
C THR A 81 2.98 16.60 -4.08
N ILE A 82 1.75 16.44 -4.60
CA ILE A 82 1.42 16.30 -6.03
C ILE A 82 1.07 17.66 -6.63
N SER A 83 1.68 18.02 -7.76
CA SER A 83 1.39 19.23 -8.52
C SER A 83 0.27 19.01 -9.54
N PHE A 84 -0.49 20.06 -9.86
CA PHE A 84 -1.51 20.01 -10.92
C PHE A 84 -0.95 19.59 -12.28
N LYS A 85 0.29 19.96 -12.58
CA LYS A 85 0.97 19.56 -13.83
C LYS A 85 1.19 18.04 -13.92
N SER A 86 1.44 17.40 -12.78
CA SER A 86 1.66 15.94 -12.72
C SER A 86 0.37 15.13 -12.63
N ALA A 87 -0.77 15.75 -12.31
CA ALA A 87 -2.03 15.06 -12.08
C ALA A 87 -2.51 14.23 -13.29
N PRO A 88 -2.42 14.69 -14.56
CA PRO A 88 -2.77 13.86 -15.71
C PRO A 88 -1.86 12.63 -15.86
N ALA A 89 -0.55 12.81 -15.66
CA ALA A 89 0.41 11.70 -15.71
C ALA A 89 0.17 10.70 -14.57
N ALA A 90 -0.17 11.19 -13.38
CA ALA A 90 -0.55 10.36 -12.24
C ALA A 90 -1.83 9.58 -12.52
N ALA A 91 -2.83 10.22 -13.13
CA ALA A 91 -4.07 9.58 -13.48
C ALA A 91 -3.87 8.47 -14.52
N ALA A 92 -3.13 8.77 -15.59
CA ALA A 92 -2.77 7.79 -16.62
C ALA A 92 -1.99 6.61 -16.03
N ARG A 93 -0.99 6.88 -15.18
CA ARG A 93 -0.20 5.86 -14.49
C ARG A 93 -1.09 4.94 -13.65
N GLY A 94 -1.96 5.51 -12.81
CA GLY A 94 -2.88 4.76 -11.98
C GLY A 94 -3.85 3.92 -12.79
N ALA A 95 -4.39 4.45 -13.90
CA ALA A 95 -5.26 3.72 -14.80
C ALA A 95 -4.55 2.54 -15.48
N ILE A 96 -3.30 2.74 -15.95
CA ILE A 96 -2.51 1.71 -16.61
C ILE A 96 -2.23 0.55 -15.65
N ILE A 97 -1.62 0.84 -14.49
CA ILE A 97 -1.20 -0.22 -13.57
C ILE A 97 -2.40 -1.02 -13.07
N ILE A 98 -3.54 -0.36 -12.85
CA ILE A 98 -4.72 -1.07 -12.39
C ILE A 98 -5.40 -1.87 -13.50
N ALA A 99 -5.53 -1.31 -14.70
CA ALA A 99 -6.12 -2.02 -15.83
C ALA A 99 -5.35 -3.31 -16.13
N VAL A 100 -4.02 -3.23 -16.16
CA VAL A 100 -3.16 -4.41 -16.37
C VAL A 100 -3.37 -5.44 -15.27
N LYS A 101 -3.40 -5.02 -14.01
CA LYS A 101 -3.68 -5.92 -12.88
C LYS A 101 -5.04 -6.61 -13.04
N GLN A 102 -6.10 -5.87 -13.36
CA GLN A 102 -7.43 -6.45 -13.57
C GLN A 102 -7.43 -7.46 -14.71
N ILE A 103 -6.82 -7.13 -15.85
CA ILE A 103 -6.75 -8.02 -17.02
C ILE A 103 -6.04 -9.33 -16.65
N VAL A 104 -4.88 -9.24 -15.99
CA VAL A 104 -4.10 -10.42 -15.58
C VAL A 104 -4.90 -11.28 -14.59
N VAL A 105 -5.49 -10.65 -13.57
CA VAL A 105 -6.27 -11.37 -12.55
C VAL A 105 -7.48 -12.05 -13.17
N VAL A 106 -8.26 -11.34 -13.99
CA VAL A 106 -9.44 -11.91 -14.67
C VAL A 106 -9.03 -13.04 -15.61
N ALA A 107 -7.98 -12.87 -16.42
CA ALA A 107 -7.51 -13.91 -17.32
C ALA A 107 -7.09 -15.18 -16.57
N VAL A 108 -6.35 -15.04 -15.48
CA VAL A 108 -5.93 -16.19 -14.64
C VAL A 108 -7.14 -16.82 -13.95
N SER A 109 -8.08 -16.04 -13.42
CA SER A 109 -9.30 -16.58 -12.81
C SER A 109 -10.16 -17.35 -13.82
N LEU A 110 -10.32 -16.86 -15.05
CA LEU A 110 -11.02 -17.59 -16.12
C LEU A 110 -10.30 -18.89 -16.48
N LEU A 111 -8.97 -18.86 -16.53
CA LEU A 111 -8.16 -20.06 -16.74
C LEU A 111 -8.34 -21.06 -15.60
N ILE A 112 -8.38 -20.62 -14.34
CA ILE A 112 -8.67 -21.50 -13.19
C ILE A 112 -10.06 -22.14 -13.36
N LEU A 113 -11.07 -21.33 -13.69
CA LEU A 113 -12.45 -21.76 -13.84
C LEU A 113 -12.62 -22.82 -14.94
N TYR A 114 -12.10 -22.57 -16.14
CA TYR A 114 -12.38 -23.39 -17.32
C TYR A 114 -11.32 -24.45 -17.63
N VAL A 115 -10.07 -24.26 -17.21
CA VAL A 115 -8.96 -25.19 -17.52
C VAL A 115 -8.60 -26.05 -16.31
N PHE A 116 -8.67 -25.49 -15.11
CA PHE A 116 -8.31 -26.17 -13.86
C PHE A 116 -9.52 -26.65 -13.05
N ASN A 117 -10.71 -26.71 -13.68
CA ASN A 117 -11.96 -27.12 -13.03
C ASN A 117 -12.24 -26.36 -11.72
N ASP A 118 -12.04 -25.04 -11.75
CA ASP A 118 -12.19 -24.12 -10.62
C ASP A 118 -11.28 -24.42 -9.41
N ASN A 119 -10.13 -25.06 -9.64
CA ASN A 119 -9.21 -25.40 -8.57
C ASN A 119 -7.74 -25.36 -9.01
N LEU A 120 -7.02 -24.32 -8.59
CA LEU A 120 -5.57 -24.22 -8.70
C LEU A 120 -4.94 -24.32 -7.32
N PHE A 121 -4.48 -25.52 -6.96
CA PHE A 121 -3.85 -25.81 -5.65
C PHE A 121 -4.73 -25.41 -4.44
N GLY A 122 -6.04 -25.60 -4.55
CA GLY A 122 -7.02 -25.22 -3.53
C GLY A 122 -7.50 -23.78 -3.60
N ILE A 123 -7.11 -23.02 -4.64
CA ILE A 123 -7.57 -21.66 -4.93
C ILE A 123 -8.59 -21.74 -6.06
N SER A 124 -9.83 -21.30 -5.82
CA SER A 124 -10.85 -21.19 -6.87
C SER A 124 -10.76 -19.87 -7.63
N ALA A 125 -11.43 -19.78 -8.77
CA ALA A 125 -11.54 -18.54 -9.53
C ALA A 125 -12.20 -17.43 -8.71
N MET A 126 -13.19 -17.77 -7.88
CA MET A 126 -13.82 -16.83 -6.95
C MET A 126 -12.81 -16.26 -5.95
N VAL A 127 -11.99 -17.13 -5.33
CA VAL A 127 -10.97 -16.69 -4.38
C VAL A 127 -9.92 -15.82 -5.05
N MET A 128 -9.47 -16.21 -6.25
CA MET A 128 -8.51 -15.44 -7.03
C MET A 128 -9.03 -14.04 -7.34
N LEU A 129 -10.29 -13.93 -7.79
CA LEU A 129 -10.96 -12.65 -8.02
C LEU A 129 -11.10 -11.86 -6.71
N ALA A 130 -11.62 -12.48 -5.66
CA ALA A 130 -11.91 -11.83 -4.39
C ALA A 130 -10.65 -11.23 -3.75
N ALA A 131 -9.51 -11.92 -3.82
CA ALA A 131 -8.25 -11.43 -3.26
C ALA A 131 -7.52 -10.45 -4.19
N CYS A 132 -7.39 -10.77 -5.48
CA CYS A 132 -6.41 -10.12 -6.35
C CYS A 132 -6.98 -8.98 -7.20
N THR A 133 -8.31 -8.86 -7.35
CA THR A 133 -8.89 -7.67 -8.00
C THR A 133 -8.77 -6.43 -7.13
N GLY A 134 -8.70 -6.61 -5.80
CA GLY A 134 -8.40 -5.55 -4.85
C GLY A 134 -6.93 -5.15 -4.84
N ALA A 135 -6.60 -4.10 -4.10
CA ALA A 135 -5.24 -3.63 -3.86
C ALA A 135 -5.21 -2.88 -2.54
N ASN A 136 -4.12 -3.01 -1.81
CA ASN A 136 -3.92 -2.23 -0.60
C ASN A 136 -3.40 -0.83 -0.98
N ASN A 137 -4.32 0.10 -1.27
CA ASN A 137 -3.98 1.45 -1.69
C ASN A 137 -3.26 2.27 -0.61
N ALA A 138 -3.49 1.96 0.68
CA ALA A 138 -2.70 2.54 1.77
C ALA A 138 -1.23 2.08 1.70
N MET A 139 -1.02 0.78 1.48
CA MET A 139 0.31 0.21 1.24
C MET A 139 0.99 0.80 -0.01
N TYR A 140 0.25 0.88 -1.12
CA TYR A 140 0.72 1.50 -2.34
C TYR A 140 1.20 2.93 -2.09
N ALA A 141 0.36 3.79 -1.51
CA ALA A 141 0.74 5.17 -1.27
C ALA A 141 1.90 5.28 -0.27
N GLY A 142 1.98 4.40 0.75
CA GLY A 142 3.10 4.39 1.70
C GLY A 142 4.43 4.11 1.01
N LEU A 143 4.44 3.10 0.14
CA LEU A 143 5.60 2.75 -0.66
C LEU A 143 5.96 3.86 -1.65
N MET A 144 4.98 4.40 -2.39
CA MET A 144 5.24 5.47 -3.36
C MET A 144 5.64 6.77 -2.68
N GLY A 145 5.17 7.03 -1.46
CA GLY A 145 5.56 8.19 -0.67
C GLY A 145 7.07 8.27 -0.43
N THR A 146 7.74 7.12 -0.38
CA THR A 146 9.18 7.01 -0.11
C THR A 146 10.02 6.60 -1.32
N MET A 147 9.46 5.79 -2.23
CA MET A 147 10.19 5.18 -3.37
C MET A 147 9.66 5.62 -4.74
N GLY A 148 8.52 6.31 -4.78
CA GLY A 148 7.84 6.68 -6.02
C GLY A 148 8.10 8.12 -6.45
N ASN A 149 8.04 8.37 -7.76
CA ASN A 149 8.01 9.71 -8.29
C ASN A 149 6.65 10.39 -8.10
N GLU A 150 6.52 11.64 -8.53
CA GLU A 150 5.30 12.42 -8.35
C GLU A 150 4.05 11.81 -9.02
N ALA A 151 4.19 11.29 -10.24
CA ALA A 151 3.09 10.64 -10.95
C ALA A 151 2.69 9.32 -10.27
N GLU A 152 3.67 8.53 -9.84
CA GLU A 152 3.43 7.27 -9.13
C GLU A 152 2.77 7.49 -7.76
N ARG A 153 3.16 8.53 -7.03
CA ARG A 153 2.47 8.93 -5.79
C ARG A 153 1.01 9.30 -6.05
N GLY A 154 0.74 10.08 -7.08
CA GLY A 154 -0.63 10.51 -7.40
C GLY A 154 -1.53 9.43 -7.99
N ALA A 155 -0.94 8.38 -8.55
CA ALA A 155 -1.70 7.25 -9.10
C ALA A 155 -2.63 6.59 -8.07
N VAL A 156 -2.34 6.72 -6.76
CA VAL A 156 -3.20 6.19 -5.70
C VAL A 156 -4.64 6.71 -5.75
N ALA A 157 -4.87 7.93 -6.26
CA ALA A 157 -6.21 8.48 -6.41
C ALA A 157 -7.05 7.62 -7.37
N ILE A 158 -6.47 7.27 -8.52
CA ILE A 158 -7.15 6.44 -9.53
C ILE A 158 -7.26 4.99 -9.09
N THR A 159 -6.22 4.44 -8.47
CA THR A 159 -6.32 3.06 -7.98
C THR A 159 -7.32 2.94 -6.82
N THR A 160 -7.53 4.00 -6.02
CA THR A 160 -8.60 4.02 -5.00
C THR A 160 -9.99 4.05 -5.61
N LEU A 161 -10.19 4.80 -6.71
CA LEU A 161 -11.42 4.82 -7.49
C LEU A 161 -11.78 3.44 -8.07
N VAL A 162 -10.79 2.77 -8.65
CA VAL A 162 -11.02 1.53 -9.41
C VAL A 162 -11.08 0.30 -8.50
N VAL A 163 -10.39 0.33 -7.37
CA VAL A 163 -10.13 -0.88 -6.55
C VAL A 163 -10.75 -0.83 -5.17
N GLY A 164 -11.27 0.34 -4.79
CA GLY A 164 -11.91 0.52 -3.50
C GLY A 164 -13.31 -0.12 -3.41
N PRO A 165 -14.08 0.29 -2.39
CA PRO A 165 -15.51 0.00 -2.27
C PRO A 165 -16.36 0.12 -3.56
N PRO A 166 -16.06 0.98 -4.57
CA PRO A 166 -16.91 1.14 -5.75
C PRO A 166 -17.13 -0.09 -6.59
N VAL A 167 -16.15 -0.97 -6.84
CA VAL A 167 -16.41 -2.16 -7.68
C VAL A 167 -17.34 -3.11 -6.93
N THR A 168 -17.09 -3.33 -5.65
CA THR A 168 -17.97 -4.12 -4.77
C THR A 168 -19.34 -3.45 -4.63
N MET A 169 -19.43 -2.12 -4.55
CA MET A 169 -20.66 -1.35 -4.42
C MET A 169 -21.42 -1.16 -5.74
N ILE A 170 -20.74 -1.20 -6.89
CA ILE A 170 -21.35 -1.22 -8.22
C ILE A 170 -21.94 -2.62 -8.45
N VAL A 171 -21.23 -3.68 -8.06
CA VAL A 171 -21.75 -5.05 -8.13
C VAL A 171 -22.91 -5.24 -7.15
N LEU A 172 -22.76 -4.83 -5.89
CA LEU A 172 -23.83 -4.88 -4.89
C LEU A 172 -24.98 -3.91 -5.25
N GLY A 173 -24.69 -2.75 -5.81
CA GLY A 173 -25.70 -1.77 -6.24
C GLY A 173 -26.45 -2.17 -7.49
N ALA A 174 -25.79 -2.81 -8.46
CA ALA A 174 -26.45 -3.46 -9.59
C ALA A 174 -27.32 -4.64 -9.14
N ALA A 175 -26.98 -5.29 -8.03
CA ALA A 175 -27.81 -6.29 -7.35
C ALA A 175 -28.88 -5.68 -6.41
N GLY A 176 -29.00 -4.34 -6.34
CA GLY A 176 -29.97 -3.63 -5.49
C GLY A 176 -29.64 -3.63 -3.99
N GLN A 177 -28.47 -4.10 -3.60
CA GLN A 177 -28.04 -4.30 -2.20
C GLN A 177 -27.24 -3.13 -1.61
N ALA A 178 -26.76 -2.18 -2.44
CA ALA A 178 -26.04 -1.01 -1.95
C ALA A 178 -26.18 0.21 -2.88
N PRO A 179 -26.59 1.40 -2.40
CA PRO A 179 -26.58 2.59 -3.25
C PRO A 179 -25.14 2.91 -3.70
N ILE A 180 -24.94 3.23 -4.99
CA ILE A 180 -23.69 3.82 -5.48
C ILE A 180 -23.56 5.19 -4.82
N GLY A 181 -22.85 5.22 -3.69
CA GLY A 181 -22.99 6.28 -2.69
C GLY A 181 -21.85 7.29 -2.63
N TRP A 182 -22.11 8.37 -1.89
CA TRP A 182 -21.15 9.38 -1.44
C TRP A 182 -19.86 8.82 -0.80
N SER A 183 -19.84 7.53 -0.44
CA SER A 183 -18.66 6.83 0.06
C SER A 183 -17.49 6.83 -0.93
N LEU A 184 -17.75 6.81 -2.24
CA LEU A 184 -16.69 6.92 -3.24
C LEU A 184 -16.05 8.30 -3.24
N VAL A 185 -16.87 9.35 -3.17
CA VAL A 185 -16.38 10.72 -3.01
C VAL A 185 -15.53 10.81 -1.75
N GLY A 186 -16.01 10.26 -0.63
CA GLY A 186 -15.28 10.21 0.64
C GLY A 186 -13.92 9.50 0.57
N ALA A 187 -13.76 8.47 -0.26
CA ALA A 187 -12.51 7.72 -0.39
C ALA A 187 -11.39 8.52 -1.09
N ILE A 188 -11.73 9.42 -2.02
CA ILE A 188 -10.76 10.20 -2.82
C ILE A 188 -10.65 11.64 -2.30
N LEU A 189 -11.66 12.13 -1.59
CA LEU A 189 -11.71 13.50 -1.11
C LEU A 189 -10.43 13.92 -0.35
N PRO A 190 -9.84 13.10 0.55
CA PRO A 190 -8.62 13.50 1.25
C PRO A 190 -7.46 13.81 0.31
N ILE A 191 -7.21 12.98 -0.71
CA ILE A 191 -6.11 13.23 -1.66
C ILE A 191 -6.41 14.42 -2.57
N VAL A 192 -7.65 14.61 -3.00
CA VAL A 192 -8.06 15.77 -3.81
C VAL A 192 -7.87 17.06 -3.03
N VAL A 193 -8.34 17.10 -1.77
CA VAL A 193 -8.13 18.25 -0.87
C VAL A 193 -6.64 18.49 -0.67
N GLY A 194 -5.85 17.44 -0.45
CA GLY A 194 -4.40 17.54 -0.35
C GLY A 194 -3.77 18.18 -1.59
N ILE A 195 -4.13 17.73 -2.79
CA ILE A 195 -3.64 18.30 -4.07
C ILE A 195 -4.00 19.77 -4.15
N ILE A 196 -5.25 20.14 -3.90
CA ILE A 196 -5.72 21.52 -3.96
C ILE A 196 -4.92 22.39 -2.97
N LEU A 197 -4.86 21.98 -1.70
CA LEU A 197 -4.16 22.74 -0.66
C LEU A 197 -2.65 22.85 -0.93
N GLY A 198 -2.01 21.79 -1.39
CA GLY A 198 -0.58 21.78 -1.69
C GLY A 198 -0.18 22.67 -2.86
N ASN A 199 -1.08 22.85 -3.84
CA ASN A 199 -0.85 23.73 -4.98
C ASN A 199 -1.25 25.18 -4.70
N LEU A 200 -2.34 25.42 -3.96
CA LEU A 200 -2.76 26.77 -3.58
C LEU A 200 -1.87 27.40 -2.50
N PHE A 201 -1.34 26.58 -1.57
CA PHE A 201 -0.56 27.03 -0.43
C PHE A 201 0.80 26.31 -0.36
N PRO A 202 1.86 26.85 -1.01
CA PRO A 202 3.20 26.26 -0.97
C PRO A 202 3.78 26.10 0.45
N SER A 203 3.40 26.97 1.38
CA SER A 203 3.76 26.85 2.80
C SER A 203 3.13 25.61 3.45
N PHE A 204 1.88 25.30 3.13
CA PHE A 204 1.19 24.10 3.62
C PHE A 204 1.86 22.83 3.10
N LYS A 205 2.25 22.79 1.82
CA LYS A 205 3.06 21.69 1.25
C LYS A 205 4.38 21.51 2.00
N LYS A 206 5.12 22.59 2.27
CA LYS A 206 6.40 22.54 3.01
C LYS A 206 6.21 22.04 4.44
N MET A 207 5.09 22.37 5.07
CA MET A 207 4.74 21.91 6.42
C MET A 207 4.36 20.42 6.45
N MET A 208 3.61 19.93 5.45
CA MET A 208 3.09 18.56 5.41
C MET A 208 4.08 17.53 4.89
N ALA A 209 4.94 17.89 3.92
CA ALA A 209 5.84 16.93 3.27
C ALA A 209 6.78 16.18 4.26
N PRO A 210 7.37 16.81 5.29
CA PRO A 210 8.20 16.10 6.27
C PRO A 210 7.41 15.11 7.15
N ALA A 211 6.10 15.33 7.34
CA ALA A 211 5.26 14.47 8.16
C ALA A 211 4.99 13.09 7.53
N LEU A 212 5.25 12.94 6.22
CA LEU A 212 4.95 11.75 5.45
C LEU A 212 5.55 10.46 6.06
N SER A 213 6.81 10.52 6.49
CA SER A 213 7.46 9.34 7.09
C SER A 213 6.86 8.96 8.44
N ALA A 214 6.43 9.94 9.25
CA ALA A 214 5.87 9.69 10.57
C ALA A 214 4.45 9.11 10.47
N ILE A 215 3.61 9.67 9.59
CA ILE A 215 2.24 9.17 9.41
C ILE A 215 2.22 7.76 8.81
N ILE A 216 3.20 7.41 7.96
CA ILE A 216 3.37 6.04 7.43
C ILE A 216 3.46 5.05 8.60
N VAL A 217 4.36 5.28 9.56
CA VAL A 217 4.55 4.36 10.70
C VAL A 217 3.24 4.16 11.49
N LEU A 218 2.50 5.24 11.73
CA LEU A 218 1.22 5.19 12.46
C LEU A 218 0.14 4.42 11.68
N VAL A 219 0.00 4.70 10.38
CA VAL A 219 -0.97 4.03 9.50
C VAL A 219 -0.73 2.53 9.46
N PHE A 220 0.52 2.11 9.26
CA PHE A 220 0.83 0.69 9.13
C PHE A 220 0.75 -0.04 10.46
N PHE A 221 1.05 0.61 11.58
CA PHE A 221 0.79 0.04 12.91
C PHE A 221 -0.71 -0.16 13.15
N ALA A 222 -1.52 0.86 12.87
CA ALA A 222 -2.97 0.78 12.98
C ALA A 222 -3.55 -0.31 12.08
N MET A 223 -3.10 -0.40 10.83
CA MET A 223 -3.53 -1.45 9.91
C MET A 223 -3.09 -2.85 10.41
N GLY A 224 -1.86 -2.99 10.88
CA GLY A 224 -1.37 -4.23 11.50
C GLY A 224 -2.21 -4.67 12.70
N SER A 225 -2.65 -3.73 13.54
CA SER A 225 -3.49 -4.01 14.72
C SER A 225 -4.87 -4.60 14.41
N THR A 226 -5.28 -4.59 13.14
CA THR A 226 -6.53 -5.23 12.65
C THR A 226 -6.33 -6.64 12.11
N MET A 227 -5.09 -7.11 11.98
CA MET A 227 -4.72 -8.42 11.43
C MET A 227 -4.22 -9.37 12.52
N THR A 228 -4.26 -10.68 12.29
CA THR A 228 -3.69 -11.67 13.21
C THR A 228 -2.97 -12.78 12.44
N PHE A 229 -1.87 -13.32 12.97
CA PHE A 229 -1.19 -14.47 12.34
C PHE A 229 -2.07 -15.73 12.30
N GLY A 230 -3.13 -15.79 13.12
CA GLY A 230 -4.16 -16.82 13.00
C GLY A 230 -4.82 -16.85 11.62
N GLN A 231 -4.90 -15.73 10.90
CA GLN A 231 -5.41 -15.69 9.53
C GLN A 231 -4.55 -16.51 8.55
N LEU A 232 -3.23 -16.59 8.76
CA LEU A 232 -2.34 -17.46 7.95
C LEU A 232 -2.64 -18.95 8.18
N ILE A 233 -2.88 -19.33 9.43
CA ILE A 233 -3.22 -20.71 9.81
C ILE A 233 -4.58 -21.08 9.21
N ASN A 234 -5.58 -20.20 9.36
CA ASN A 234 -6.93 -20.43 8.88
C ASN A 234 -7.01 -20.49 7.34
N GLY A 235 -6.27 -19.63 6.63
CA GLY A 235 -6.23 -19.66 5.16
C GLY A 235 -5.37 -20.79 4.59
N GLY A 236 -4.50 -21.38 5.40
CA GLY A 236 -3.66 -22.52 5.03
C GLY A 236 -2.71 -22.24 3.86
N LEU A 237 -2.14 -23.31 3.33
CA LEU A 237 -1.21 -23.25 2.20
C LEU A 237 -1.81 -22.56 0.95
N PRO A 238 -3.09 -22.77 0.57
CA PRO A 238 -3.68 -22.08 -0.58
C PRO A 238 -3.73 -20.56 -0.38
N GLY A 239 -4.08 -20.07 0.81
CA GLY A 239 -4.09 -18.64 1.12
C GLY A 239 -2.69 -18.02 1.08
N ILE A 240 -1.67 -18.76 1.53
CA ILE A 240 -0.27 -18.33 1.44
C ILE A 240 0.17 -18.25 -0.03
N LEU A 241 -0.10 -19.31 -0.79
CA LEU A 241 0.22 -19.37 -2.21
C LEU A 241 -0.48 -18.25 -3.00
N LEU A 242 -1.74 -17.96 -2.68
CA LEU A 242 -2.49 -16.86 -3.26
C LEU A 242 -1.79 -15.51 -3.02
N GLY A 243 -1.29 -15.28 -1.81
CA GLY A 243 -0.52 -14.08 -1.49
C GLY A 243 0.79 -13.97 -2.26
N VAL A 244 1.49 -15.09 -2.47
CA VAL A 244 2.70 -15.15 -3.30
C VAL A 244 2.37 -14.87 -4.76
N ILE A 245 1.31 -15.49 -5.31
CA ILE A 245 0.85 -15.25 -6.68
C ILE A 245 0.52 -13.76 -6.85
N CYS A 246 -0.23 -13.17 -5.92
CA CYS A 246 -0.64 -11.77 -5.97
C CYS A 246 0.55 -10.81 -5.95
N SER A 247 1.51 -11.00 -5.03
CA SER A 247 2.61 -10.05 -4.79
C SER A 247 3.86 -10.28 -5.62
N VAL A 248 4.06 -11.48 -6.16
CA VAL A 248 5.24 -11.85 -6.94
C VAL A 248 4.86 -12.11 -8.40
N VAL A 249 3.94 -13.05 -8.64
CA VAL A 249 3.64 -13.48 -10.01
C VAL A 249 2.90 -12.40 -10.78
N PHE A 250 1.84 -11.82 -10.20
CA PHE A 250 1.09 -10.75 -10.85
C PHE A 250 1.85 -9.43 -10.88
N ALA A 251 2.83 -9.24 -9.99
CA ALA A 251 3.72 -8.10 -10.08
C ALA A 251 4.52 -8.09 -11.39
N ILE A 252 4.95 -9.25 -11.92
CA ILE A 252 5.78 -9.33 -13.14
C ILE A 252 5.16 -8.59 -14.34
N PRO A 253 3.95 -8.96 -14.82
CA PRO A 253 3.34 -8.27 -15.97
C PRO A 253 2.99 -6.81 -15.65
N VAL A 254 2.59 -6.49 -14.42
CA VAL A 254 2.25 -5.11 -14.04
C VAL A 254 3.49 -4.23 -14.01
N ILE A 255 4.61 -4.71 -13.46
CA ILE A 255 5.93 -4.04 -13.50
C ILE A 255 6.37 -3.83 -14.95
N ALA A 256 6.24 -4.87 -15.79
CA ALA A 256 6.64 -4.79 -17.18
C ALA A 256 5.86 -3.70 -17.94
N VAL A 257 4.52 -3.70 -17.84
CA VAL A 257 3.70 -2.69 -18.51
C VAL A 257 3.89 -1.30 -17.91
N ASP A 258 4.06 -1.20 -16.59
CA ASP A 258 4.40 0.07 -15.93
C ASP A 258 5.67 0.67 -16.57
N LYS A 259 6.74 -0.12 -16.74
CA LYS A 259 7.96 0.32 -17.40
C LYS A 259 7.77 0.65 -18.89
N LEU A 260 7.09 -0.22 -19.63
CA LEU A 260 6.85 -0.03 -21.07
C LEU A 260 6.04 1.24 -21.37
N THR A 261 5.22 1.69 -20.43
CA THR A 261 4.43 2.91 -20.54
C THR A 261 5.10 4.13 -19.88
N GLY A 262 6.39 4.04 -19.53
CA GLY A 262 7.20 5.15 -19.04
C GLY A 262 7.26 5.32 -17.51
N GLY A 263 6.82 4.33 -16.74
CA GLY A 263 6.96 4.29 -15.28
C GLY A 263 8.27 3.65 -14.84
N THR A 264 8.55 3.65 -13.53
CA THR A 264 9.78 3.03 -13.01
C THR A 264 9.65 1.51 -12.85
N GLY A 265 8.42 0.98 -12.86
CA GLY A 265 8.11 -0.40 -12.47
C GLY A 265 7.82 -0.54 -10.98
N VAL A 266 8.17 0.45 -10.16
CA VAL A 266 8.00 0.42 -8.70
C VAL A 266 6.52 0.55 -8.32
N ALA A 267 5.76 1.38 -9.05
CA ALA A 267 4.32 1.47 -8.89
C ALA A 267 3.62 0.15 -9.26
N GLY A 268 4.05 -0.50 -10.35
CA GLY A 268 3.52 -1.80 -10.74
C GLY A 268 3.76 -2.91 -9.70
N ALA A 269 4.92 -2.89 -9.04
CA ALA A 269 5.20 -3.77 -7.91
C ALA A 269 4.30 -3.45 -6.71
N ALA A 270 4.19 -2.17 -6.33
CA ALA A 270 3.46 -1.73 -5.15
C ALA A 270 1.95 -2.00 -5.23
N ILE A 271 1.35 -1.90 -6.42
CA ILE A 271 -0.09 -2.12 -6.59
C ILE A 271 -0.46 -3.60 -6.54
N SER A 272 0.51 -4.49 -6.72
CA SER A 272 0.34 -5.95 -6.74
C SER A 272 0.23 -6.49 -5.32
N SER A 273 -0.89 -6.19 -4.67
CA SER A 273 -1.19 -6.57 -3.28
C SER A 273 -2.66 -6.90 -3.09
N CYS A 274 -3.00 -7.48 -1.92
CA CYS A 274 -4.36 -7.70 -1.45
C CYS A 274 -4.60 -6.83 -0.20
N ALA A 275 -5.76 -6.18 -0.09
CA ALA A 275 -6.11 -5.40 1.10
C ALA A 275 -6.82 -6.26 2.14
N GLY A 276 -6.77 -5.86 3.42
CA GLY A 276 -7.64 -6.46 4.44
C GLY A 276 -9.13 -6.30 4.13
N ALA A 277 -9.51 -5.22 3.44
CA ALA A 277 -10.88 -4.99 2.97
C ALA A 277 -11.38 -6.07 1.99
N ASN A 278 -10.49 -6.75 1.27
CA ASN A 278 -10.87 -7.83 0.35
C ASN A 278 -11.49 -9.04 1.06
N VAL A 279 -11.26 -9.20 2.37
CA VAL A 279 -11.86 -10.27 3.17
C VAL A 279 -13.40 -10.20 3.18
N ALA A 280 -13.98 -9.02 2.92
CA ALA A 280 -15.42 -8.86 2.76
C ALA A 280 -15.95 -9.26 1.37
N THR A 281 -15.09 -9.38 0.35
CA THR A 281 -15.50 -9.64 -1.04
C THR A 281 -16.16 -11.01 -1.23
N PRO A 282 -15.68 -12.13 -0.62
CA PRO A 282 -16.38 -13.41 -0.71
C PRO A 282 -17.82 -13.35 -0.20
N ALA A 283 -18.09 -12.61 0.88
CA ALA A 283 -19.44 -12.43 1.42
C ALA A 283 -20.34 -11.64 0.46
N ALA A 284 -19.79 -10.61 -0.18
CA ALA A 284 -20.50 -9.87 -1.22
C ALA A 284 -20.86 -10.76 -2.42
N MET A 285 -19.95 -11.64 -2.85
CA MET A 285 -20.22 -12.60 -3.92
C MET A 285 -21.31 -13.61 -3.50
N ALA A 286 -21.26 -14.10 -2.26
CA ALA A 286 -22.28 -14.99 -1.70
C ALA A 286 -23.67 -14.34 -1.59
N SER A 287 -23.77 -13.04 -1.32
CA SER A 287 -25.07 -12.35 -1.33
C SER A 287 -25.74 -12.30 -2.70
N VAL A 288 -24.95 -12.42 -3.79
CA VAL A 288 -25.47 -12.44 -5.16
C VAL A 288 -25.85 -13.87 -5.57
N ASN A 289 -25.07 -14.87 -5.15
CA ASN A 289 -25.35 -16.27 -5.43
C ASN A 289 -24.95 -17.16 -4.26
N GLU A 290 -25.87 -17.30 -3.30
CA GLU A 290 -25.64 -18.07 -2.07
C GLU A 290 -25.46 -19.56 -2.35
N ALA A 291 -26.21 -20.10 -3.33
CA ALA A 291 -26.13 -21.50 -3.70
C ALA A 291 -24.72 -21.90 -4.20
N LEU A 292 -24.02 -20.99 -4.86
CA LEU A 292 -22.68 -21.22 -5.41
C LEU A 292 -21.55 -20.83 -4.45
N TYR A 293 -21.71 -19.73 -3.70
CA TYR A 293 -20.61 -19.14 -2.93
C TYR A 293 -20.82 -19.14 -1.41
N GLY A 294 -21.96 -19.61 -0.90
CA GLY A 294 -22.28 -19.66 0.53
C GLY A 294 -21.59 -20.78 1.31
N GLY A 295 -22.00 -20.96 2.57
CA GLY A 295 -21.59 -22.06 3.43
C GLY A 295 -20.06 -22.22 3.57
N VAL A 296 -19.56 -23.45 3.34
CA VAL A 296 -18.14 -23.78 3.48
C VAL A 296 -17.26 -23.07 2.45
N VAL A 297 -17.81 -22.78 1.26
CA VAL A 297 -17.09 -22.05 0.20
C VAL A 297 -16.79 -20.63 0.67
N LEU A 298 -17.79 -19.95 1.25
CA LEU A 298 -17.62 -18.61 1.83
C LEU A 298 -16.55 -18.61 2.93
N ALA A 299 -16.63 -19.55 3.88
CA ALA A 299 -15.69 -19.63 4.99
C ALA A 299 -14.24 -19.86 4.51
N THR A 300 -14.07 -20.78 3.57
CA THR A 300 -12.76 -21.11 2.97
C THR A 300 -12.20 -19.90 2.21
N ALA A 301 -13.02 -19.26 1.38
CA ALA A 301 -12.60 -18.09 0.62
C ALA A 301 -12.21 -16.93 1.54
N THR A 302 -13.03 -16.64 2.55
CA THR A 302 -12.76 -15.58 3.53
C THR A 302 -11.41 -15.81 4.23
N ALA A 303 -11.14 -17.05 4.65
CA ALA A 303 -9.88 -17.42 5.30
C ALA A 303 -8.67 -17.28 4.35
N GLN A 304 -8.80 -17.75 3.11
CA GLN A 304 -7.74 -17.66 2.10
C GLN A 304 -7.43 -16.20 1.70
N VAL A 305 -8.46 -15.36 1.54
CA VAL A 305 -8.27 -13.93 1.26
C VAL A 305 -7.61 -13.21 2.45
N ALA A 306 -7.98 -13.56 3.69
CA ALA A 306 -7.34 -13.01 4.87
C ALA A 306 -5.85 -13.38 4.96
N ALA A 307 -5.50 -14.64 4.70
CA ALA A 307 -4.10 -15.07 4.61
C ALA A 307 -3.35 -14.33 3.49
N CYS A 308 -3.96 -14.18 2.31
CA CYS A 308 -3.40 -13.44 1.19
C CYS A 308 -3.10 -11.97 1.56
N ALA A 309 -4.01 -11.31 2.28
CA ALA A 309 -3.79 -9.94 2.75
C ALA A 309 -2.54 -9.82 3.66
N ILE A 310 -2.32 -10.77 4.58
CA ILE A 310 -1.10 -10.77 5.41
C ILE A 310 0.15 -11.06 4.57
N VAL A 311 0.11 -12.09 3.73
CA VAL A 311 1.27 -12.46 2.92
C VAL A 311 1.66 -11.31 1.99
N THR A 312 0.70 -10.66 1.34
CA THR A 312 0.98 -9.50 0.49
C THR A 312 1.42 -8.27 1.29
N ALA A 313 0.94 -8.07 2.52
CA ALA A 313 1.44 -7.01 3.40
C ALA A 313 2.94 -7.17 3.74
N ILE A 314 3.46 -8.40 3.71
CA ILE A 314 4.87 -8.70 3.92
C ILE A 314 5.65 -8.65 2.60
N LEU A 315 5.17 -9.36 1.58
CA LEU A 315 5.91 -9.56 0.33
C LEU A 315 5.89 -8.32 -0.57
N THR A 316 4.79 -7.56 -0.63
CA THR A 316 4.70 -6.41 -1.55
C THR A 316 5.74 -5.33 -1.23
N PRO A 317 5.96 -4.92 0.04
CA PRO A 317 7.05 -3.99 0.37
C PRO A 317 8.43 -4.52 -0.04
N LEU A 318 8.68 -5.81 0.13
CA LEU A 318 9.95 -6.45 -0.24
C LEU A 318 10.15 -6.47 -1.76
N VAL A 319 9.13 -6.89 -2.52
CA VAL A 319 9.15 -6.92 -3.99
C VAL A 319 9.29 -5.50 -4.56
N THR A 320 8.54 -4.54 -4.01
CA THR A 320 8.60 -3.13 -4.43
C THR A 320 9.97 -2.54 -4.16
N SER A 321 10.53 -2.80 -2.99
CA SER A 321 11.87 -2.35 -2.63
C SER A 321 12.96 -2.97 -3.50
N TRP A 322 12.83 -4.26 -3.82
CA TRP A 322 13.73 -4.93 -4.75
C TRP A 322 13.65 -4.29 -6.14
N CYS A 323 12.44 -4.02 -6.64
CA CYS A 323 12.23 -3.32 -7.91
C CYS A 323 12.88 -1.93 -7.89
N TYR A 324 12.66 -1.16 -6.83
CA TYR A 324 13.24 0.17 -6.65
C TYR A 324 14.77 0.14 -6.75
N LYS A 325 15.43 -0.71 -5.95
CA LYS A 325 16.90 -0.85 -5.98
C LYS A 325 17.43 -1.35 -7.31
N HIS A 326 16.77 -2.35 -7.89
CA HIS A 326 17.22 -2.98 -9.12
C HIS A 326 17.10 -2.03 -10.33
N PHE A 327 16.04 -1.22 -10.38
CA PHE A 327 15.78 -0.31 -11.49
C PHE A 327 16.40 1.08 -11.32
N GLU A 328 16.59 1.60 -10.09
CA GLU A 328 17.45 2.79 -9.87
C GLU A 328 18.89 2.53 -10.30
N GLY A 329 19.44 1.35 -9.98
CA GLY A 329 20.79 0.97 -10.40
C GLY A 329 20.97 0.93 -11.92
N GLN A 330 19.92 0.59 -12.66
CA GLN A 330 19.93 0.61 -14.14
C GLN A 330 19.84 2.03 -14.71
N GLN A 331 19.05 2.93 -14.10
CA GLN A 331 18.96 4.32 -14.55
C GLN A 331 20.26 5.11 -14.30
N SER A 332 20.94 4.85 -13.18
CA SER A 332 22.25 5.45 -12.86
C SER A 332 23.34 5.00 -13.85
N ASN A 333 23.40 3.70 -14.18
CA ASN A 333 24.36 3.18 -15.17
C ASN A 333 24.07 3.63 -16.60
N SER A 334 22.79 3.70 -17.01
CA SER A 334 22.45 4.25 -18.33
C SER A 334 22.88 5.71 -18.45
N LYS A 335 22.57 6.57 -17.46
CA LYS A 335 23.00 7.99 -17.45
C LYS A 335 24.51 8.15 -17.53
N ALA A 336 25.26 7.38 -16.74
CA ALA A 336 26.73 7.41 -16.77
C ALA A 336 27.31 6.97 -18.12
N THR A 337 26.60 6.12 -18.86
CA THR A 337 27.00 5.67 -20.20
C THR A 337 26.66 6.73 -21.26
N THR A 338 25.49 7.38 -21.16
CA THR A 338 25.10 8.48 -22.05
C THR A 338 25.97 9.72 -21.85
N ASP A 339 26.31 10.07 -20.61
CA ASP A 339 27.16 11.22 -20.30
C ASP A 339 28.61 10.99 -20.78
N LYS A 340 29.13 9.76 -20.68
CA LYS A 340 30.42 9.39 -21.29
C LYS A 340 30.40 9.40 -22.81
N ALA A 341 29.29 9.02 -23.44
CA ALA A 341 29.13 9.10 -24.88
C ALA A 341 29.00 10.55 -25.37
N ALA A 342 28.32 11.41 -24.61
CA ALA A 342 28.19 12.83 -24.90
C ALA A 342 29.46 13.64 -24.61
N SER A 343 30.32 13.20 -23.67
CA SER A 343 31.64 13.82 -23.44
C SER A 343 32.72 13.36 -24.41
N ALA A 344 32.44 12.31 -25.20
CA ALA A 344 33.35 11.75 -26.20
C ALA A 344 33.01 12.15 -27.65
N ALA A 345 31.97 12.97 -27.83
CA ALA A 345 31.56 13.60 -29.09
C ALA A 345 31.86 15.11 -29.04
#